data_AF-A0AAD9F0N0-F1
#
_entry.id   AF-A0AAD9F0N0-F1
#
_cell.length_a   1.000
_cell.length_b   1.000
_cell.length_c   1.000
_cell.angle_alpha   90.00
_cell.angle_beta   90.00
_cell.angle_gamma   90.00
#
_symmetry.space_group_name_H-M   'P 1'
#
loop_
_entity.id
_entity.type
_entity.pdbx_description
1 polymer ?
#
loop_
_entity_poly.entity_id
_entity_poly.type
_entity_poly.pdbx_seq_one_letter_code
_entity_poly.pdbx_strand_id
1 'polypeptide(L)'
;MDMKQHCVKLSVQPSRGLVDEKFTVLVQNLLPGFQLTVHALHQCEDGHSWEAFAHYTADTTGTVNVSQDPSLGGTYSGVEPMGLLWSLRPVPGSKTGLR
;
A
#
# COMPACT_ATOMS: atom_id res chain seq x y z
N MET A 1 5.80 -32.71 6.61
CA MET A 1 5.85 -31.61 5.63
C MET A 1 5.59 -30.33 6.43
N ASP A 2 6.66 -29.68 6.88
CA ASP A 2 6.57 -28.49 7.73
C ASP A 2 6.01 -27.31 6.94
N MET A 3 4.74 -26.98 7.21
CA MET A 3 4.12 -25.75 6.75
C MET A 3 4.70 -24.60 7.58
N LYS A 4 5.88 -24.10 7.20
CA LYS A 4 6.44 -22.87 7.77
C LYS A 4 5.40 -21.76 7.56
N GLN A 5 4.74 -21.32 8.63
CA GLN A 5 3.91 -20.13 8.61
C GLN A 5 4.78 -18.94 8.18
N HIS A 6 4.57 -18.47 6.96
CA HIS A 6 5.17 -17.23 6.48
C HIS A 6 4.33 -16.09 7.04
N CYS A 7 4.76 -15.55 8.18
CA CYS A 7 4.11 -14.39 8.78
C CYS A 7 4.53 -13.14 8.00
N VAL A 8 3.62 -12.69 7.11
CA VAL A 8 3.81 -11.46 6.33
C VAL A 8 4.02 -10.29 7.29
N LYS A 9 5.10 -9.53 7.08
CA LYS A 9 5.43 -8.38 7.91
C LYS A 9 5.28 -7.10 7.11
N LEU A 10 4.39 -6.22 7.55
CA LEU A 10 4.22 -4.87 7.03
C LEU A 10 4.87 -3.88 7.97
N SER A 11 5.75 -3.02 7.47
CA SER A 11 6.36 -1.92 8.24
C SER A 11 6.31 -0.61 7.47
N VAL A 12 6.06 0.47 8.21
CA VAL A 12 5.99 1.83 7.67
C VAL A 12 6.95 2.73 8.45
N GLN A 13 7.77 3.51 7.75
CA GLN A 13 8.70 4.46 8.36
C GLN A 13 8.70 5.82 7.62
N PRO A 14 8.52 6.95 8.33
CA PRO A 14 8.19 7.01 9.76
C PRO A 14 6.79 6.45 10.04
N SER A 15 6.54 5.98 11.27
CA SER A 15 5.23 5.45 11.66
C SER A 15 4.18 6.54 11.91
N ARG A 16 4.64 7.80 12.02
CA ARG A 16 3.83 9.01 12.15
C ARG A 16 4.57 10.14 11.47
N GLY A 17 3.85 10.93 10.68
CA GLY A 17 4.41 12.06 9.97
C GLY A 17 3.33 13.01 9.50
N LEU A 18 3.75 14.08 8.81
CA LEU A 18 2.84 14.99 8.13
C LEU A 18 2.38 14.40 6.79
N VAL A 19 1.30 14.95 6.21
CA VAL A 19 0.72 14.43 4.95
C VAL A 19 1.68 14.57 3.76
N ASP A 20 2.55 15.57 3.81
CA ASP A 20 3.57 15.88 2.82
C ASP A 20 4.94 15.26 3.15
N GLU A 21 5.05 14.59 4.31
CA GLU A 21 6.26 13.89 4.71
C GLU A 21 6.38 12.56 3.95
N LYS A 22 7.57 12.29 3.42
CA LYS A 22 7.84 11.03 2.73
C LYS A 22 7.86 9.87 3.73
N PHE A 23 7.21 8.78 3.36
CA PHE A 23 7.26 7.53 4.11
C PHE A 23 7.58 6.36 3.19
N THR A 24 8.11 5.30 3.78
CA THR A 24 8.41 4.03 3.10
C THR A 24 7.50 2.95 3.65
N VAL A 25 6.91 2.16 2.76
CA VAL A 25 6.17 0.94 3.12
C VAL A 25 6.94 -0.27 2.62
N LEU A 26 7.22 -1.19 3.54
CA LEU A 26 7.92 -2.44 3.28
C LEU A 26 7.02 -3.61 3.65
N VAL A 27 6.88 -4.57 2.74
CA VAL A 27 6.25 -5.87 2.97
C VAL A 27 7.33 -6.94 2.87
N GLN A 28 7.50 -7.74 3.91
CA GLN A 28 8.58 -8.73 4.02
C GLN A 28 8.02 -10.11 4.39
N ASN A 29 8.88 -11.13 4.33
CA ASN A 29 8.57 -12.54 4.61
C ASN A 29 7.60 -13.17 3.60
N LEU A 30 7.63 -12.71 2.35
CA LEU A 30 6.85 -13.29 1.26
C LEU A 30 7.64 -14.41 0.59
N LEU A 31 6.97 -15.22 -0.21
CA LEU A 31 7.67 -16.10 -1.15
C LEU A 31 8.23 -15.25 -2.31
N PRO A 32 9.39 -15.60 -2.88
CA PRO A 32 9.89 -14.94 -4.09
C PRO A 32 8.86 -14.97 -5.23
N GLY A 33 8.61 -13.83 -5.87
CA GLY A 33 7.62 -13.71 -6.93
C GLY A 33 6.16 -13.70 -6.46
N PHE A 34 5.90 -13.66 -5.14
CA PHE A 34 4.55 -13.60 -4.60
C PHE A 34 3.85 -12.30 -5.00
N GLN A 35 2.66 -12.40 -5.58
CA GLN A 35 1.85 -11.25 -5.96
C GLN A 35 0.95 -10.81 -4.80
N LEU A 36 0.89 -9.51 -4.55
CA LEU A 36 0.07 -8.95 -3.47
C LEU A 36 -0.52 -7.59 -3.83
N THR A 37 -1.56 -7.22 -3.08
CA THR A 37 -2.18 -5.91 -3.12
C THR A 37 -1.89 -5.18 -1.82
N VAL A 38 -1.31 -3.98 -1.89
CA VAL A 38 -1.24 -3.06 -0.75
C VAL A 38 -2.45 -2.14 -0.82
N HIS A 39 -3.26 -2.12 0.24
CA HIS A 39 -4.46 -1.30 0.35
C HIS A 39 -4.29 -0.24 1.44
N ALA A 40 -4.55 1.01 1.09
CA ALA A 40 -4.63 2.13 2.02
C ALA A 40 -6.09 2.54 2.18
N LEU A 41 -6.53 2.67 3.43
CA LEU A 41 -7.87 3.10 3.80
C LEU A 41 -7.77 4.29 4.74
N HIS A 42 -8.41 5.39 4.37
CA HIS A 42 -8.56 6.58 5.20
C HIS A 42 -10.03 6.73 5.59
N GLN A 43 -10.33 6.57 6.88
CA GLN A 43 -11.66 6.77 7.44
C GLN A 43 -11.78 8.20 7.95
N CYS A 44 -12.72 8.95 7.40
CA CYS A 44 -13.00 10.32 7.82
C CYS A 44 -14.12 10.35 8.86
N GLU A 45 -14.11 11.35 9.73
CA GLU A 45 -15.03 11.46 10.87
C GLU A 45 -16.49 11.70 10.44
N ASP A 46 -16.70 12.22 9.23
CA ASP A 46 -18.01 12.49 8.63
C ASP A 46 -18.69 11.23 8.03
N GLY A 47 -18.08 10.06 8.22
CA GLY A 47 -18.56 8.78 7.70
C GLY A 47 -18.19 8.53 6.23
N HIS A 48 -17.38 9.40 5.62
CA HIS A 48 -16.84 9.17 4.28
C HIS A 48 -15.48 8.47 4.37
N SER A 49 -15.27 7.48 3.51
CA SER A 49 -14.02 6.72 3.45
C SER A 49 -13.38 6.86 2.08
N TRP A 50 -12.06 6.87 2.09
CA TRP A 50 -11.24 6.96 0.90
C TRP A 50 -10.30 5.76 0.83
N GLU A 51 -10.12 5.21 -0.37
CA GLU A 51 -9.27 4.05 -0.60
C GLU A 51 -8.26 4.27 -1.73
N ALA A 52 -7.11 3.62 -1.63
CA ALA A 52 -6.14 3.46 -2.69
C ALA A 52 -5.57 2.05 -2.62
N PHE A 53 -5.21 1.49 -3.76
CA PHE A 53 -4.55 0.19 -3.78
C PHE A 53 -3.60 0.07 -4.96
N ALA A 54 -2.57 -0.73 -4.77
CA ALA A 54 -1.60 -1.04 -5.80
C ALA A 54 -1.16 -2.50 -5.74
N HIS A 55 -0.92 -3.07 -6.92
CA HIS A 55 -0.46 -4.43 -7.10
C HIS A 55 1.07 -4.48 -7.21
N TYR A 56 1.68 -5.43 -6.52
CA TYR A 56 3.12 -5.62 -6.49
C TYR A 56 3.48 -7.11 -6.63
N THR A 57 4.72 -7.37 -7.01
CA THR A 57 5.32 -8.70 -7.02
C THR A 57 6.56 -8.67 -6.14
N ALA A 58 6.65 -9.59 -5.18
CA ALA A 58 7.81 -9.70 -4.30
C ALA A 58 9.08 -10.04 -5.09
N ASP A 59 10.18 -9.41 -4.71
CA ASP A 59 11.49 -9.66 -5.27
C ASP A 59 12.02 -11.07 -4.94
N THR A 60 13.24 -11.38 -5.35
CA THR A 60 13.89 -12.67 -5.08
C THR A 60 14.12 -12.94 -3.60
N THR A 61 14.06 -11.91 -2.75
CA THR A 61 14.22 -11.99 -1.29
C THR A 61 12.89 -12.14 -0.54
N GLY A 62 11.75 -12.07 -1.25
CA GLY A 62 10.44 -12.08 -0.63
C GLY A 62 10.06 -10.73 -0.01
N THR A 63 10.54 -9.64 -0.61
CA THR A 63 10.30 -8.27 -0.16
C THR A 63 9.60 -7.45 -1.25
N VAL A 64 8.73 -6.53 -0.83
CA VAL A 64 8.23 -5.42 -1.65
C VAL A 64 8.54 -4.11 -0.92
N ASN A 65 9.20 -3.20 -1.60
CA ASN A 65 9.37 -1.80 -1.19
C ASN A 65 8.45 -0.92 -2.05
N VAL A 66 7.32 -0.50 -1.51
CA VAL A 66 6.30 0.31 -2.21
C VAL A 66 6.87 1.62 -2.77
N SER A 67 7.94 2.14 -2.18
CA SER A 67 8.57 3.39 -2.61
C SER A 67 9.57 3.22 -3.76
N GLN A 68 9.95 1.99 -4.11
CA GLN A 68 10.98 1.71 -5.11
C GLN A 68 10.52 0.72 -6.18
N ASP A 69 9.64 -0.20 -5.81
CA ASP A 69 9.11 -1.20 -6.73
C ASP A 69 7.96 -0.60 -7.55
N PRO A 70 7.87 -0.95 -8.85
CA PRO A 70 6.78 -0.44 -9.68
C PRO A 70 5.46 -1.11 -9.30
N SER A 71 4.43 -0.30 -9.07
CA SER A 71 3.06 -0.78 -9.05
C SER A 71 2.66 -1.29 -10.43
N LEU A 72 2.12 -2.50 -10.47
CA LEU A 72 1.64 -3.18 -11.69
C LEU A 72 0.20 -2.82 -12.06
N GLY A 73 -0.46 -1.96 -11.28
CA GLY A 73 -1.85 -1.56 -11.47
C GLY A 73 -2.56 -1.27 -10.15
N GLY A 74 -3.78 -0.77 -10.25
CA GLY A 74 -4.62 -0.37 -9.13
C GLY A 74 -5.11 1.07 -9.29
N THR A 75 -5.06 1.86 -8.23
CA THR A 75 -5.35 3.31 -8.29
C THR A 75 -4.19 4.12 -8.88
N TYR A 76 -3.01 3.53 -9.03
CA TYR A 76 -1.83 4.07 -9.72
C TYR A 76 -0.98 2.95 -10.32
N SER A 77 0.09 3.30 -11.05
CA SER A 77 1.05 2.37 -11.65
C SER A 77 2.43 3.02 -11.75
N GLY A 78 3.49 2.22 -11.85
CA GLY A 78 4.87 2.72 -11.86
C GLY A 78 5.45 2.95 -10.47
N VAL A 79 6.62 3.59 -10.41
CA VAL A 79 7.35 3.85 -9.16
C VAL A 79 6.86 5.16 -8.56
N GLU A 80 5.89 5.08 -7.66
CA GLU A 80 5.19 6.22 -7.08
C GLU A 80 5.21 6.15 -5.54
N PRO A 81 6.24 6.71 -4.87
CA PRO A 81 6.41 6.57 -3.42
C PRO A 81 5.23 7.04 -2.57
N MET A 82 4.51 8.05 -3.05
CA MET A 82 3.34 8.63 -2.40
C MET A 82 2.02 8.17 -3.04
N GLY A 83 2.07 7.18 -3.93
CA GLY A 83 0.94 6.67 -4.71
C GLY A 83 -0.28 6.35 -3.86
N LEU A 84 -0.07 5.67 -2.71
CA LEU A 84 -1.15 5.30 -1.80
C LEU A 84 -1.87 6.49 -1.15
N LEU A 85 -1.27 7.68 -1.08
CA LEU A 85 -1.92 8.88 -0.54
C LEU A 85 -2.60 9.71 -1.63
N TRP A 86 -1.88 10.08 -2.69
CA TRP A 86 -2.43 10.98 -3.70
C TRP A 86 -3.50 10.31 -4.57
N SER A 87 -3.40 8.98 -4.78
CA SER A 87 -4.36 8.22 -5.60
C SER A 87 -5.60 7.77 -4.84
N LEU A 88 -5.78 8.18 -3.57
CA LEU A 88 -7.01 7.91 -2.84
C LEU A 88 -8.23 8.34 -3.67
N ARG A 89 -9.28 7.52 -3.67
CA ARG A 89 -10.57 7.83 -4.27
C ARG A 89 -11.68 7.56 -3.27
N PRO A 90 -12.86 8.20 -3.38
CA PRO A 90 -13.97 7.89 -2.50
C PRO A 90 -14.35 6.41 -2.63
N VAL A 91 -14.53 5.73 -1.51
CA VAL A 91 -15.15 4.40 -1.49
C VAL A 91 -16.58 4.54 -2.05
N PRO A 92 -17.06 3.60 -2.89
CA PRO A 92 -18.42 3.66 -3.43
C PRO A 92 -19.46 3.95 -2.34
N GLY A 93 -20.28 4.99 -2.55
CA GLY A 93 -21.26 5.47 -1.57
C GLY A 93 -20.80 6.64 -0.68
N SER A 94 -19.51 6.99 -0.71
CA SER A 94 -18.99 8.21 -0.08
C SER A 94 -19.21 9.45 -0.97
N LYS A 95 -19.44 10.62 -0.36
CA LYS A 95 -19.60 11.87 -1.12
C LYS A 95 -18.27 12.28 -1.76
N THR A 96 -18.33 12.77 -3.00
CA THR A 96 -17.16 13.31 -3.70
C THR A 96 -16.99 14.79 -3.33
N GLY A 97 -15.76 15.25 -3.08
CA GLY A 97 -15.43 16.69 -2.94
C GLY A 97 -14.97 17.19 -1.57
N LEU A 98 -14.76 16.30 -0.58
CA LEU A 98 -14.20 16.63 0.73
C LEU A 98 -12.89 15.86 0.90
N ARG A 99 -11.75 16.52 0.76
CA ARG A 99 -10.43 15.92 0.85
C ARG A 99 -9.47 16.87 1.53
#